data_AF-A0A327J9N4-F1
#
_entry.id   AF-A0A327J9N4-F1
#
_cell.length_a   1.000
_cell.length_b   1.000
_cell.length_c   1.000
_cell.angle_alpha   90.00
_cell.angle_beta   90.00
_cell.angle_gamma   90.00
#
_symmetry.space_group_name_H-M   'P 1'
#
loop_
_entity.id
_entity.type
_entity.pdbx_description
1 polymer ?
#
loop_
_entity_poly.entity_id
_entity_poly.type
_entity_poly.pdbx_seq_one_letter_code
_entity_poly.pdbx_strand_id
1 'polypeptide(L)'
;MFTQLRKLVAEPQPKMKFGFTLAEVLITLGIIGIVAAMTIPTLIQNQQKRKMEAVLKEDYSIIQQVMKFTEYDDVSLDLNVPDNLDGAKNWFNTFMQPHLKYASVCFDTKGCWQDKGPTKTLTGATADWNRTGIGVGYGIITVKMLNGSNLDIDGYSAADMKRVFGTDTTGTSLVMYIDANGDKLPNVIGKDIFILVWTPDGLFPAGINETTETINQNCSKEATGSNAGYYCLMKIKNNGWEIPKDVWNIKVR
;
A
#
# COMPACT_ATOMS: atom_id res chain seq x y z
N MET A 1 -4.23 -96.25 34.67
CA MET A 1 -3.34 -95.26 34.00
C MET A 1 -4.21 -94.37 33.12
N PHE A 2 -4.82 -93.32 33.65
CA PHE A 2 -5.41 -92.25 32.83
C PHE A 2 -5.32 -90.94 33.61
N THR A 3 -4.26 -90.20 33.29
CA THR A 3 -3.93 -88.88 33.83
C THR A 3 -4.74 -87.85 33.05
N GLN A 4 -5.73 -87.20 33.68
CA GLN A 4 -6.36 -86.03 33.07
C GLN A 4 -5.42 -84.83 33.16
N LEU A 5 -4.75 -84.51 32.05
CA LEU A 5 -4.04 -83.25 31.85
C LEU A 5 -5.07 -82.13 31.62
N ARG A 6 -5.30 -81.30 32.64
CA ARG A 6 -5.97 -80.00 32.51
C ARG A 6 -5.11 -79.11 31.61
N LYS A 7 -5.62 -78.72 30.43
CA LYS A 7 -5.04 -77.65 29.62
C LYS A 7 -5.26 -76.31 30.32
N LEU A 8 -4.17 -75.64 30.70
CA LEU A 8 -4.18 -74.23 31.10
C LEU A 8 -4.40 -73.38 29.84
N VAL A 9 -5.55 -72.72 29.75
CA VAL A 9 -5.81 -71.71 28.71
C VAL A 9 -5.20 -70.40 29.20
N ALA A 10 -4.26 -69.84 28.45
CA ALA A 10 -3.70 -68.52 28.74
C ALA A 10 -4.72 -67.44 28.32
N GLU A 11 -5.18 -66.63 29.28
CA GLU A 11 -6.06 -65.49 29.01
C GLU A 11 -5.29 -64.36 28.27
N PRO A 12 -5.88 -63.74 27.24
CA PRO A 12 -5.25 -62.64 26.51
C PRO A 12 -5.15 -61.40 27.40
N GLN A 13 -3.93 -60.86 27.53
CA GLN A 13 -3.67 -59.65 28.31
C GLN A 13 -4.44 -58.44 27.72
N PRO A 14 -5.14 -57.66 28.56
CA PRO A 14 -5.90 -56.51 28.08
C PRO A 14 -4.96 -55.47 27.47
N LYS A 15 -5.13 -55.18 26.18
CA LYS A 15 -4.46 -54.04 25.52
C LYS A 15 -4.99 -52.74 26.14
N MET A 16 -4.17 -52.06 26.93
CA MET A 16 -4.51 -50.73 27.46
C MET A 16 -4.73 -49.76 26.29
N LYS A 17 -5.93 -49.18 26.22
CA LYS A 17 -6.24 -48.09 25.30
C LYS A 17 -5.94 -46.77 26.01
N PHE A 18 -4.90 -46.09 25.59
CA PHE A 18 -4.63 -44.72 26.03
C PHE A 18 -5.59 -43.77 25.32
N GLY A 19 -6.26 -42.90 26.09
CA GLY A 19 -7.17 -41.88 25.58
C GLY A 19 -7.04 -40.63 26.43
N PHE A 20 -7.16 -39.47 25.79
CA PHE A 20 -7.15 -38.19 26.48
C PHE A 20 -8.42 -38.02 27.32
N THR A 21 -8.29 -37.44 28.50
CA THR A 21 -9.46 -37.07 29.30
C THR A 21 -10.15 -35.85 28.70
N LEU A 22 -11.46 -35.69 28.91
CA LEU A 22 -12.18 -34.50 28.46
C LEU A 22 -11.56 -33.21 29.02
N ALA A 23 -11.13 -33.24 30.29
CA ALA A 23 -10.50 -32.10 30.94
C ALA A 23 -9.15 -31.72 30.30
N GLU A 24 -8.34 -32.71 29.93
CA GLU A 24 -7.05 -32.49 29.25
C GLU A 24 -7.23 -31.85 27.87
N VAL A 25 -8.22 -32.32 27.10
CA VAL A 25 -8.56 -31.72 25.80
C VAL A 25 -9.10 -30.28 25.98
N LEU A 26 -9.93 -30.02 26.98
CA LEU A 26 -10.47 -28.68 27.22
C LEU A 26 -9.40 -27.67 27.66
N ILE A 27 -8.47 -28.08 28.54
CA ILE A 27 -7.38 -27.22 28.98
C ILE A 27 -6.45 -26.91 27.80
N THR A 28 -6.09 -27.90 26.99
CA THR A 28 -5.22 -27.69 25.82
C THR A 28 -5.86 -26.79 24.77
N LEU A 29 -7.15 -26.99 24.44
CA LEU A 29 -7.89 -26.10 23.55
C LEU A 29 -8.03 -24.68 24.12
N GLY A 30 -8.22 -24.54 25.44
CA GLY A 30 -8.26 -23.24 26.12
C GLY A 30 -6.93 -22.49 26.01
N ILE A 31 -5.81 -23.16 26.26
CA ILE A 31 -4.46 -22.57 26.15
C ILE A 31 -4.17 -22.16 24.70
N ILE A 32 -4.40 -23.05 23.73
CA ILE A 32 -4.20 -22.75 22.31
C ILE A 32 -5.10 -21.59 21.88
N GLY A 33 -6.36 -21.55 22.34
CA GLY A 33 -7.30 -20.47 22.05
C GLY A 33 -6.81 -19.10 22.53
N ILE A 34 -6.32 -19.01 23.77
CA ILE A 34 -5.76 -17.76 24.33
C ILE A 34 -4.53 -17.31 23.55
N VAL A 35 -3.59 -18.23 23.31
CA VAL A 35 -2.34 -17.91 22.58
C VAL A 35 -2.65 -17.48 21.15
N ALA A 36 -3.55 -18.18 20.45
CA ALA A 36 -3.98 -17.85 19.10
C ALA A 36 -4.64 -16.47 19.03
N ALA A 37 -5.52 -16.13 20.00
CA ALA A 37 -6.20 -14.83 20.04
C ALA A 37 -5.23 -13.64 20.16
N MET A 38 -4.10 -13.81 20.86
CA MET A 38 -3.09 -12.76 21.01
C MET A 38 -2.10 -12.69 19.83
N THR A 39 -1.84 -13.81 19.16
CA THR A 39 -0.76 -13.94 18.17
C THR A 39 -1.25 -13.77 16.73
N ILE A 40 -2.41 -14.31 16.38
CA ILE A 40 -2.96 -14.28 15.01
C ILE A 40 -3.15 -12.84 14.49
N PRO A 41 -3.75 -11.90 15.25
CA PRO A 41 -3.92 -10.54 14.77
C PRO A 41 -2.58 -9.85 14.48
N THR A 42 -1.60 -10.02 15.36
CA THR A 42 -0.26 -9.45 15.22
C THR A 42 0.48 -10.02 14.02
N LEU A 43 0.37 -11.33 13.78
CA LEU A 43 0.98 -11.98 12.63
C LEU A 43 0.39 -11.47 11.31
N ILE A 44 -0.94 -11.39 11.22
CA ILE A 44 -1.64 -10.89 10.03
C ILE A 44 -1.26 -9.44 9.73
N GLN A 45 -1.22 -8.58 10.76
CA GLN A 45 -0.82 -7.18 10.59
C GLN A 45 0.62 -7.04 10.06
N ASN A 46 1.55 -7.84 10.59
CA ASN A 46 2.93 -7.84 10.13
C ASN A 46 3.06 -8.36 8.68
N GLN A 47 2.31 -9.40 8.31
CA GLN A 47 2.28 -9.89 6.94
C GLN A 47 1.71 -8.86 5.96
N GLN A 48 0.62 -8.19 6.32
CA GLN A 48 0.04 -7.12 5.51
C GLN A 48 1.02 -5.96 5.30
N LYS A 49 1.70 -5.54 6.38
CA LYS A 49 2.74 -4.52 6.32
C LYS A 49 3.87 -4.92 5.36
N ARG A 50 4.42 -6.14 5.50
CA ARG A 50 5.50 -6.63 4.62
C ARG A 50 5.08 -6.74 3.16
N LYS A 51 3.84 -7.18 2.91
CA LYS A 51 3.29 -7.20 1.55
C LYS A 51 3.24 -5.79 0.96
N MET A 52 2.76 -4.81 1.72
CA MET A 52 2.67 -3.44 1.25
C MET A 52 4.03 -2.81 0.97
N GLU A 53 5.02 -3.05 1.83
CA GLU A 53 6.41 -2.62 1.60
C GLU A 53 6.98 -3.21 0.30
N ALA A 54 6.66 -4.47 0.00
CA ALA A 54 7.12 -5.12 -1.22
C ALA A 54 6.45 -4.54 -2.48
N VAL A 55 5.12 -4.39 -2.46
CA VAL A 55 4.35 -3.80 -3.58
C VAL A 55 4.79 -2.36 -3.83
N LEU A 56 4.94 -1.55 -2.78
CA LEU A 56 5.39 -0.16 -2.90
C LEU A 56 6.79 -0.05 -3.53
N LYS A 57 7.73 -0.92 -3.14
CA LYS A 57 9.08 -0.97 -3.74
C LYS A 57 9.01 -1.42 -5.19
N GLU A 58 8.16 -2.38 -5.51
CA GLU A 58 7.93 -2.85 -6.87
C GLU A 58 7.38 -1.72 -7.75
N ASP A 59 6.31 -1.06 -7.33
CA ASP A 59 5.67 0.04 -8.08
C ASP A 59 6.63 1.20 -8.30
N TYR A 60 7.36 1.62 -7.27
CA TYR A 60 8.40 2.63 -7.41
C TYR A 60 9.45 2.23 -8.45
N SER A 61 9.88 0.95 -8.43
CA SER A 61 10.88 0.45 -9.37
C SER A 61 10.33 0.38 -10.81
N ILE A 62 9.07 0.00 -10.99
CA ILE A 62 8.40 -0.02 -12.29
C ILE A 62 8.31 1.40 -12.84
N ILE A 63 7.86 2.37 -12.04
CA ILE A 63 7.76 3.76 -12.46
C ILE A 63 9.14 4.29 -12.85
N GLN A 64 10.17 4.06 -12.02
CA GLN A 64 11.55 4.45 -12.36
C GLN A 64 12.07 3.79 -13.65
N GLN A 65 11.67 2.56 -13.97
CA GLN A 65 12.03 1.92 -15.23
C GLN A 65 11.34 2.58 -16.42
N VAL A 66 10.04 2.87 -16.31
CA VAL A 66 9.28 3.59 -17.34
C VAL A 66 9.95 4.91 -17.68
N MET A 67 10.34 5.69 -16.66
CA MET A 67 11.04 6.96 -16.88
C MET A 67 12.36 6.82 -17.65
N LYS A 68 13.17 5.80 -17.31
CA LYS A 68 14.44 5.55 -18.00
C LYS A 68 14.24 5.16 -19.46
N PHE A 69 13.18 4.42 -19.77
CA PHE A 69 12.84 4.11 -21.16
C PHE A 69 12.37 5.35 -21.91
N THR A 70 11.58 6.23 -21.29
CA THR A 70 11.15 7.48 -21.93
C THR A 70 12.31 8.45 -22.16
N GLU A 71 13.29 8.50 -21.25
CA GLU A 71 14.54 9.27 -21.44
C GLU A 71 15.36 8.71 -22.61
N TYR A 72 15.43 7.38 -22.76
CA TYR A 72 16.12 6.75 -23.89
C TYR A 72 15.45 7.04 -25.23
N ASP A 73 14.11 7.13 -25.23
CA ASP A 73 13.31 7.45 -26.41
C ASP A 73 13.23 8.96 -26.73
N ASP A 74 13.97 9.80 -26.00
CA ASP A 74 14.01 11.28 -26.13
C ASP A 74 12.63 11.94 -26.02
N VAL A 75 11.75 11.37 -25.19
CA VAL A 75 10.41 11.90 -24.95
C VAL A 75 10.49 12.97 -23.86
N SER A 76 10.41 14.24 -24.26
CA SER A 76 10.48 15.39 -23.33
C SER A 76 9.24 15.49 -22.45
N LEU A 77 9.45 15.52 -21.13
CA LEU A 77 8.42 15.71 -20.08
C LEU A 77 7.58 16.99 -20.21
N ASP A 78 8.06 17.97 -20.98
CA ASP A 78 7.32 19.23 -21.26
C ASP A 78 6.08 19.02 -22.16
N LEU A 79 5.83 17.79 -22.62
CA LEU A 79 4.63 17.45 -23.37
C LEU A 79 3.39 17.45 -22.46
N ASN A 80 2.76 18.63 -22.33
CA ASN A 80 1.41 18.83 -21.80
C ASN A 80 1.12 18.05 -20.53
N VAL A 81 1.68 18.51 -19.41
CA VAL A 81 1.34 18.01 -18.08
C VAL A 81 -0.19 17.94 -17.95
N PRO A 82 -0.79 16.79 -17.56
CA PRO A 82 -2.22 16.61 -17.44
C PRO A 82 -2.88 17.74 -16.64
N ASP A 83 -3.59 18.64 -17.33
CA ASP A 83 -4.45 19.67 -16.72
C ASP A 83 -5.90 19.56 -17.23
N ASN A 84 -6.13 18.64 -18.16
CA ASN A 84 -7.40 18.32 -18.77
C ASN A 84 -7.37 16.89 -19.34
N LEU A 85 -8.55 16.38 -19.71
CA LEU A 85 -8.72 14.99 -20.17
C LEU A 85 -7.88 14.63 -21.41
N ASP A 86 -7.72 15.56 -22.36
CA ASP A 86 -6.99 15.30 -23.60
C ASP A 86 -5.48 15.34 -23.36
N GLY A 87 -5.00 16.26 -22.53
CA GLY A 87 -3.61 16.29 -22.05
C GLY A 87 -3.24 15.01 -21.32
N ALA A 88 -4.10 14.56 -20.40
CA ALA A 88 -3.96 13.31 -19.67
C ALA A 88 -3.82 12.08 -20.59
N LYS A 89 -4.72 11.95 -21.57
CA LYS A 89 -4.68 10.85 -22.55
C LYS A 89 -3.42 10.90 -23.39
N ASN A 90 -3.09 12.08 -23.92
CA ASN A 90 -1.93 12.24 -24.77
C ASN A 90 -0.64 11.89 -24.01
N TRP A 91 -0.48 12.45 -22.80
CA TRP A 91 0.67 12.17 -21.96
C TRP A 91 0.77 10.67 -21.62
N PHE A 92 -0.30 10.03 -21.18
CA PHE A 92 -0.26 8.60 -20.85
C PHE A 92 0.12 7.74 -22.06
N ASN A 93 -0.50 7.99 -23.21
CA ASN A 93 -0.28 7.21 -24.43
C ASN A 93 1.14 7.33 -24.96
N THR A 94 1.79 8.48 -24.74
CA THR A 94 3.16 8.74 -25.19
C THR A 94 4.20 8.25 -24.20
N PHE A 95 4.03 8.50 -22.90
CA PHE A 95 5.07 8.22 -21.90
C PHE A 95 4.92 6.86 -21.23
N MET A 96 3.71 6.56 -20.75
CA MET A 96 3.50 5.39 -19.91
C MET A 96 3.11 4.17 -20.72
N GLN A 97 2.13 4.31 -21.63
CA GLN A 97 1.55 3.17 -22.34
C GLN A 97 2.57 2.28 -23.07
N PRO A 98 3.65 2.80 -23.71
CA PRO A 98 4.61 1.94 -24.41
C PRO A 98 5.41 1.03 -23.46
N HIS A 99 5.66 1.50 -22.23
CA HIS A 99 6.64 0.88 -21.32
C HIS A 99 6.02 0.35 -20.01
N LEU A 100 4.78 0.73 -19.71
CA LEU A 100 4.04 0.30 -18.53
C LEU A 100 3.15 -0.89 -18.85
N LYS A 101 3.30 -1.97 -18.08
CA LYS A 101 2.36 -3.09 -18.10
C LYS A 101 1.27 -2.88 -17.04
N TYR A 102 0.03 -2.77 -17.49
CA TYR A 102 -1.12 -2.50 -16.63
C TYR A 102 -2.32 -3.39 -16.98
N ALA A 103 -3.25 -3.53 -16.03
CA ALA A 103 -4.48 -4.30 -16.22
C ALA A 103 -5.59 -3.45 -16.87
N SER A 104 -5.74 -2.21 -16.44
CA SER A 104 -6.70 -1.26 -17.02
C SER A 104 -6.29 0.18 -16.74
N VAL A 105 -6.70 1.11 -17.60
CA VAL A 105 -6.49 2.55 -17.46
C VAL A 105 -7.84 3.28 -17.61
N CYS A 106 -8.03 4.31 -16.81
CA CYS A 106 -9.20 5.17 -16.82
C CYS A 106 -8.73 6.62 -16.89
N PHE A 107 -9.44 7.43 -17.68
CA PHE A 107 -9.14 8.85 -17.85
C PHE A 107 -10.31 9.66 -17.28
N ASP A 108 -10.07 10.30 -16.15
CA ASP A 108 -11.05 11.11 -15.39
C ASP A 108 -12.42 10.43 -15.15
N THR A 109 -12.43 9.10 -15.00
CA THR A 109 -13.65 8.32 -14.87
C THR A 109 -13.50 7.17 -13.87
N LYS A 110 -14.63 6.58 -13.48
CA LYS A 110 -14.67 5.48 -12.52
C LYS A 110 -14.13 4.18 -13.11
N GLY A 111 -13.62 3.31 -12.25
CA GLY A 111 -13.31 1.90 -12.57
C GLY A 111 -11.86 1.49 -12.29
N CYS A 112 -10.93 2.45 -12.24
CA CYS A 112 -9.50 2.17 -12.03
C CYS A 112 -8.96 2.65 -10.68
N TRP A 113 -9.82 3.28 -9.86
CA TRP A 113 -9.53 3.65 -8.48
C TRP A 113 -10.54 2.99 -7.54
N GLN A 114 -10.16 2.84 -6.28
CA GLN A 114 -11.04 2.28 -5.25
C GLN A 114 -12.34 3.11 -5.10
N ASP A 115 -13.46 2.43 -4.86
CA ASP A 115 -14.79 3.03 -4.70
C ASP A 115 -15.43 2.81 -3.32
N LYS A 116 -14.67 2.23 -2.38
CA LYS A 116 -15.15 1.82 -1.04
C LYS A 116 -15.21 2.95 -0.01
N GLY A 117 -14.92 4.18 -0.42
CA GLY A 117 -14.99 5.37 0.41
C GLY A 117 -14.15 6.51 -0.17
N PRO A 118 -14.20 7.71 0.45
CA PRO A 118 -13.28 8.78 0.09
C PRO A 118 -11.83 8.38 0.42
N THR A 119 -10.89 8.84 -0.41
CA THR A 119 -9.48 8.88 -0.03
C THR A 119 -9.34 9.84 1.16
N LYS A 120 -8.73 9.36 2.24
CA LYS A 120 -8.53 10.13 3.47
C LYS A 120 -7.06 10.50 3.65
N THR A 121 -6.82 11.53 4.46
CA THR A 121 -5.50 11.92 4.98
C THR A 121 -5.22 11.21 6.30
N LEU A 122 -4.00 11.31 6.84
CA LEU A 122 -3.68 10.73 8.16
C LEU A 122 -4.50 11.33 9.31
N THR A 123 -5.06 12.52 9.16
CA THR A 123 -5.96 13.13 10.16
C THR A 123 -7.37 12.51 10.14
N GLY A 124 -7.71 11.75 9.10
CA GLY A 124 -9.06 11.21 8.85
C GLY A 124 -9.96 12.13 8.03
N ALA A 125 -9.52 13.36 7.75
CA ALA A 125 -10.20 14.24 6.80
C ALA A 125 -10.16 13.65 5.38
N THR A 126 -11.16 13.99 4.56
CA THR A 126 -11.13 13.66 3.12
C THR A 126 -9.98 14.45 2.47
N ALA A 127 -9.21 13.78 1.61
CA ALA A 127 -8.13 14.43 0.88
C ALA A 127 -8.68 15.53 -0.03
N ASP A 128 -7.92 16.63 -0.16
CA ASP A 128 -8.26 17.70 -1.09
C ASP A 128 -8.41 17.11 -2.51
N TRP A 129 -9.41 17.60 -3.25
CA TRP A 129 -9.76 17.13 -4.61
C TRP A 129 -10.14 15.65 -4.76
N ASN A 130 -10.42 14.95 -3.66
CA ASN A 130 -10.95 13.59 -3.73
C ASN A 130 -12.28 13.53 -4.51
N ARG A 131 -12.33 12.59 -5.47
CA ARG A 131 -13.53 12.19 -6.20
C ARG A 131 -13.71 10.69 -6.04
N THR A 132 -14.56 10.28 -5.09
CA THR A 132 -14.76 8.87 -4.72
C THR A 132 -15.08 7.98 -5.93
N GLY A 133 -14.29 6.91 -6.08
CA GLY A 133 -14.39 5.95 -7.19
C GLY A 133 -13.72 6.41 -8.49
N ILE A 134 -13.24 7.65 -8.57
CA ILE A 134 -12.55 8.23 -9.74
C ILE A 134 -11.06 8.40 -9.46
N GLY A 135 -10.72 9.06 -8.34
CA GLY A 135 -9.34 9.38 -7.95
C GLY A 135 -9.22 10.70 -7.17
N VAL A 136 -8.03 11.30 -7.14
CA VAL A 136 -7.69 12.55 -6.44
C VAL A 136 -7.18 13.58 -7.46
N GLY A 137 -8.01 14.55 -7.83
CA GLY A 137 -7.66 15.57 -8.83
C GLY A 137 -8.69 15.76 -9.94
N TYR A 138 -8.31 16.48 -10.99
CA TYR A 138 -9.13 16.72 -12.19
C TYR A 138 -8.32 16.53 -13.47
N GLY A 139 -8.89 15.83 -14.46
CA GLY A 139 -8.13 15.49 -15.66
C GLY A 139 -7.09 14.41 -15.37
N ILE A 140 -7.40 13.51 -14.42
CA ILE A 140 -6.46 12.53 -13.91
C ILE A 140 -6.40 11.26 -14.75
N ILE A 141 -5.33 10.51 -14.58
CA ILE A 141 -5.15 9.17 -15.12
C ILE A 141 -5.11 8.20 -13.95
N THR A 142 -6.01 7.23 -13.90
CA THR A 142 -5.97 6.16 -12.92
C THR A 142 -5.70 4.81 -13.59
N VAL A 143 -4.81 4.02 -12.99
CA VAL A 143 -4.30 2.78 -13.58
C VAL A 143 -4.39 1.66 -12.56
N LYS A 144 -4.98 0.52 -12.95
CA LYS A 144 -4.85 -0.73 -12.17
C LYS A 144 -3.63 -1.49 -12.63
N MET A 145 -2.71 -1.72 -11.71
CA MET A 145 -1.48 -2.46 -11.96
C MET A 145 -1.73 -3.97 -11.92
N LEU A 146 -0.87 -4.75 -12.60
CA LEU A 146 -0.99 -6.22 -12.66
C LEU A 146 -0.74 -6.89 -11.29
N ASN A 147 0.03 -6.26 -10.41
CA ASN A 147 0.27 -6.72 -9.04
C ASN A 147 -0.90 -6.38 -8.07
N GLY A 148 -1.92 -5.66 -8.55
CA GLY A 148 -3.13 -5.31 -7.82
C GLY A 148 -3.07 -3.99 -7.04
N SER A 149 -2.01 -3.19 -7.20
CA SER A 149 -2.02 -1.78 -6.76
C SER A 149 -2.76 -0.89 -7.76
N ASN A 150 -3.12 0.32 -7.32
CA ASN A 150 -3.65 1.36 -8.20
C ASN A 150 -2.69 2.55 -8.26
N LEU A 151 -2.64 3.22 -9.40
CA LEU A 151 -1.97 4.51 -9.57
C LEU A 151 -3.00 5.60 -9.88
N ASP A 152 -2.74 6.81 -9.41
CA ASP A 152 -3.46 8.03 -9.76
C ASP A 152 -2.44 9.11 -10.10
N ILE A 153 -2.58 9.72 -11.27
CA ILE A 153 -1.61 10.67 -11.83
C ILE A 153 -2.34 11.96 -12.20
N ASP A 154 -1.81 13.07 -11.72
CA ASP A 154 -2.32 14.41 -11.97
C ASP A 154 -1.19 15.43 -12.12
N GLY A 155 -1.46 16.52 -12.82
CA GLY A 155 -0.57 17.65 -12.99
C GLY A 155 -0.84 18.78 -12.01
N TYR A 156 0.24 19.36 -11.47
CA TYR A 156 0.16 20.45 -10.51
C TYR A 156 1.07 21.62 -10.88
N SER A 157 0.59 22.83 -10.58
CA SER A 157 1.36 24.05 -10.73
C SER A 157 2.59 24.03 -9.81
N ALA A 158 3.66 24.75 -10.16
CA ALA A 158 4.84 24.88 -9.31
C ALA A 158 4.49 25.37 -7.88
N ALA A 159 3.48 26.26 -7.76
CA ALA A 159 3.00 26.75 -6.48
C ALA A 159 2.35 25.64 -5.63
N ASP A 160 1.55 24.77 -6.24
CA ASP A 160 0.90 23.66 -5.54
C ASP A 160 1.88 22.52 -5.23
N MET A 161 2.85 22.28 -6.11
CA MET A 161 3.95 21.34 -5.86
C MET A 161 4.68 21.67 -4.55
N LYS A 162 4.98 22.96 -4.32
CA LYS A 162 5.57 23.38 -3.05
C LYS A 162 4.56 23.33 -1.91
N ARG A 163 3.40 23.96 -2.08
CA ARG A 163 2.41 24.15 -1.01
C ARG A 163 1.85 22.83 -0.46
N VAL A 164 1.60 21.85 -1.34
CA VAL A 164 0.90 20.60 -1.00
C VAL A 164 1.89 19.44 -0.86
N PHE A 165 2.85 19.34 -1.78
CA PHE A 165 3.74 18.19 -1.92
C PHE A 165 5.17 18.45 -1.44
N GLY A 166 5.47 19.62 -0.86
CA GLY A 166 6.77 19.92 -0.27
C GLY A 166 7.93 19.80 -1.27
N THR A 167 7.67 20.15 -2.53
CA THR A 167 8.60 19.97 -3.64
C THR A 167 8.80 21.29 -4.37
N ASP A 168 10.06 21.74 -4.42
CA ASP A 168 10.45 22.94 -5.15
C ASP A 168 10.65 22.58 -6.63
N THR A 169 9.99 23.31 -7.52
CA THR A 169 10.10 23.14 -8.98
C THR A 169 9.85 24.49 -9.65
N THR A 170 10.38 24.68 -10.86
CA THR A 170 10.24 25.92 -11.63
C THR A 170 9.05 25.91 -12.58
N GLY A 171 8.45 24.75 -12.84
CA GLY A 171 7.35 24.56 -13.78
C GLY A 171 6.28 23.59 -13.27
N THR A 172 5.25 23.39 -14.08
CA THR A 172 4.23 22.37 -13.81
C THR A 172 4.90 21.00 -13.71
N SER A 173 4.47 20.17 -12.77
CA SER A 173 5.06 18.87 -12.49
C SER A 173 3.98 17.85 -12.19
N LEU A 174 4.34 16.58 -12.25
CA LEU A 174 3.42 15.48 -12.06
C LEU A 174 3.46 14.96 -10.63
N VAL A 175 2.29 14.57 -10.14
CA VAL A 175 2.12 13.87 -8.88
C VAL A 175 1.51 12.51 -9.17
N MET A 176 2.02 11.49 -8.49
CA MET A 176 1.56 10.13 -8.65
C MET A 176 1.28 9.52 -7.28
N TYR A 177 0.02 9.19 -7.03
CA TYR A 177 -0.39 8.42 -5.86
C TYR A 177 -0.31 6.94 -6.18
N ILE A 178 0.37 6.19 -5.32
CA ILE A 178 0.48 4.73 -5.36
C ILE A 178 -0.37 4.18 -4.23
N ASP A 179 -1.48 3.54 -4.58
CA ASP A 179 -2.32 2.78 -3.68
C ASP A 179 -1.81 1.32 -3.63
N ALA A 180 -0.95 1.04 -2.66
CA ALA A 180 -0.18 -0.20 -2.58
C ALA A 180 -1.01 -1.41 -2.10
N ASN A 181 -2.21 -1.21 -1.56
CA ASN A 181 -3.14 -2.31 -1.25
C ASN A 181 -4.35 -2.37 -2.22
N GLY A 182 -4.41 -1.44 -3.18
CA GLY A 182 -5.39 -1.40 -4.25
C GLY A 182 -6.79 -1.13 -3.72
N ASP A 183 -7.80 -1.86 -4.21
CA ASP A 183 -9.20 -1.61 -3.84
C ASP A 183 -9.56 -2.00 -2.39
N LYS A 184 -8.60 -2.12 -1.48
CA LYS A 184 -8.82 -2.53 -0.09
C LYS A 184 -8.73 -1.32 0.82
N LEU A 185 -9.60 -1.29 1.81
CA LEU A 185 -9.52 -0.34 2.92
C LEU A 185 -8.15 -0.43 3.62
N PRO A 186 -7.64 0.66 4.22
CA PRO A 186 -8.39 1.87 4.62
C PRO A 186 -8.50 3.05 3.63
N ASN A 187 -7.78 3.07 2.49
CA ASN A 187 -7.74 4.20 1.54
C ASN A 187 -7.26 5.52 2.18
N VAL A 188 -6.12 5.47 2.86
CA VAL A 188 -5.51 6.58 3.59
C VAL A 188 -4.11 6.91 3.06
N ILE A 189 -3.96 8.16 2.63
CA ILE A 189 -2.67 8.74 2.26
C ILE A 189 -1.72 8.70 3.45
N GLY A 190 -0.52 8.18 3.23
CA GLY A 190 0.51 7.95 4.22
C GLY A 190 0.45 6.59 4.92
N LYS A 191 -0.56 5.76 4.63
CA LYS A 191 -0.72 4.43 5.23
C LYS A 191 -0.72 3.31 4.21
N ASP A 192 -1.57 3.42 3.20
CA ASP A 192 -1.67 2.50 2.06
C ASP A 192 -1.57 3.22 0.71
N ILE A 193 -1.85 4.53 0.69
CA ILE A 193 -1.64 5.40 -0.47
C ILE A 193 -0.39 6.26 -0.24
N PHE A 194 0.54 6.30 -1.20
CA PHE A 194 1.84 6.96 -1.08
C PHE A 194 2.13 7.86 -2.27
N ILE A 195 2.81 8.99 -2.06
CA ILE A 195 2.93 10.03 -3.09
C ILE A 195 4.34 10.16 -3.62
N LEU A 196 4.45 10.09 -4.94
CA LEU A 196 5.61 10.48 -5.72
C LEU A 196 5.35 11.79 -6.45
N VAL A 197 6.44 12.52 -6.67
CA VAL A 197 6.50 13.71 -7.49
C VAL A 197 7.49 13.45 -8.62
N TRP A 198 7.14 13.88 -9.81
CA TRP A 198 8.03 13.85 -10.96
C TRP A 198 8.26 15.28 -11.43
N THR A 199 9.47 15.77 -11.23
CA THR A 199 9.95 17.10 -11.62
C THR A 199 11.00 16.97 -12.74
N PRO A 200 11.45 18.08 -13.34
CA PRO A 200 12.57 18.05 -14.29
C PRO A 200 13.86 17.42 -13.72
N ASP A 201 14.03 17.43 -12.39
CA ASP A 201 15.18 16.81 -11.71
C ASP A 201 15.03 15.30 -11.51
N GLY A 202 13.85 14.74 -11.78
CA GLY A 202 13.55 13.31 -11.69
C GLY A 202 12.34 12.96 -10.79
N LEU A 203 12.26 11.68 -10.41
CA LEU A 203 11.20 11.14 -9.57
C LEU A 203 11.65 10.99 -8.11
N PHE A 204 10.88 11.61 -7.23
CA PHE A 204 11.15 11.62 -5.81
C PHE A 204 9.87 11.35 -5.01
N PRO A 205 9.97 10.86 -3.78
CA PRO A 205 8.88 10.97 -2.83
C PRO A 205 8.48 12.43 -2.59
N ALA A 206 7.19 12.69 -2.38
CA ALA A 206 6.74 14.00 -1.91
C ALA A 206 7.44 14.38 -0.59
N GLY A 207 7.71 15.67 -0.42
CA GLY A 207 8.49 16.22 0.70
C GLY A 207 10.00 16.19 0.47
N ILE A 208 10.48 16.06 -0.77
CA ILE A 208 11.92 15.99 -1.10
C ILE A 208 12.72 17.21 -0.70
N ASN A 209 12.11 18.39 -0.68
CA ASN A 209 12.74 19.63 -0.25
C ASN A 209 12.38 20.02 1.19
N GLU A 210 11.67 19.17 1.92
CA GLU A 210 11.29 19.42 3.31
C GLU A 210 12.33 18.88 4.29
N THR A 211 12.33 19.44 5.51
CA THR A 211 13.22 18.97 6.58
C THR A 211 12.74 17.62 7.11
N THR A 212 13.68 16.81 7.62
CA THR A 212 13.37 15.53 8.29
C THR A 212 12.35 15.70 9.42
N GLU A 213 12.41 16.82 10.15
CA GLU A 213 11.44 17.16 11.20
C GLU A 213 10.02 17.31 10.63
N THR A 214 9.88 18.07 9.54
CA THR A 214 8.60 18.31 8.87
C THR A 214 8.03 17.01 8.29
N ILE A 215 8.88 16.19 7.67
CA ILE A 215 8.49 14.85 7.17
C ILE A 215 8.01 13.96 8.32
N ASN A 216 8.73 13.95 9.44
CA ASN A 216 8.36 13.14 10.59
C ASN A 216 7.02 13.56 11.21
N GLN A 217 6.78 14.87 11.33
CA GLN A 217 5.51 15.42 11.83
C GLN A 217 4.35 15.18 10.87
N ASN A 218 4.55 15.34 9.55
CA ASN A 218 3.52 15.06 8.55
C ASN A 218 3.07 13.58 8.57
N CYS A 219 3.95 12.70 9.06
CA CYS A 219 3.77 11.25 9.14
C CYS A 219 3.68 10.73 10.58
N SER A 220 3.00 11.49 11.44
CA SER A 220 2.76 11.10 12.83
C SER A 220 1.29 11.25 13.21
N LYS A 221 0.94 10.89 14.45
CA LYS A 221 -0.43 11.05 14.99
C LYS A 221 -0.78 12.51 15.24
N GLU A 222 0.25 13.34 15.37
CA GLU A 222 0.20 14.78 15.58
C GLU A 222 0.23 15.55 14.25
N ALA A 223 0.18 14.84 13.11
CA ALA A 223 0.08 15.46 11.79
C ALA A 223 -1.13 16.40 11.75
N THR A 224 -0.93 17.57 11.16
CA THR A 224 -1.95 18.59 10.96
C THR A 224 -1.94 19.04 9.50
N GLY A 225 -2.97 19.80 9.10
CA GLY A 225 -3.10 20.29 7.73
C GLY A 225 -3.79 19.31 6.78
N SER A 226 -4.19 19.82 5.60
CA SER A 226 -4.90 19.02 4.60
C SER A 226 -3.99 18.05 3.84
N ASN A 227 -2.67 18.21 3.91
CA ASN A 227 -1.68 17.30 3.32
C ASN A 227 -1.08 16.31 4.33
N ALA A 228 -1.72 16.08 5.47
CA ALA A 228 -1.25 15.12 6.47
C ALA A 228 -1.11 13.71 5.87
N GLY A 229 0.10 13.15 5.91
CA GLY A 229 0.44 11.85 5.34
C GLY A 229 1.13 11.87 3.98
N TYR A 230 1.18 13.04 3.32
CA TYR A 230 1.67 13.13 1.95
C TYR A 230 3.15 12.79 1.85
N TYR A 231 3.95 13.08 2.89
CA TYR A 231 5.40 12.91 2.87
C TYR A 231 5.86 11.52 3.34
N CYS A 232 4.94 10.58 3.60
CA CYS A 232 5.32 9.35 4.29
C CYS A 232 6.11 8.39 3.43
N LEU A 233 6.01 8.50 2.11
CA LEU A 233 6.91 7.77 1.23
C LEU A 233 8.36 8.20 1.43
N MET A 234 8.62 9.49 1.71
CA MET A 234 9.96 9.97 2.03
C MET A 234 10.46 9.36 3.34
N LYS A 235 9.63 9.35 4.39
CA LYS A 235 9.97 8.72 5.67
C LYS A 235 10.27 7.22 5.50
N ILE A 236 9.48 6.52 4.68
CA ILE A 236 9.66 5.09 4.36
C ILE A 236 10.97 4.86 3.62
N LYS A 237 11.25 5.66 2.58
CA LYS A 237 12.50 5.56 1.81
C LYS A 237 13.72 5.79 2.70
N ASN A 238 13.68 6.80 3.57
CA ASN A 238 14.74 7.09 4.54
C ASN A 238 14.91 5.97 5.58
N ASN A 239 13.86 5.19 5.83
CA ASN A 239 13.87 4.02 6.70
C ASN A 239 14.11 2.70 5.93
N GLY A 240 14.88 2.73 4.85
CA GLY A 240 15.26 1.52 4.10
C GLY A 240 14.09 0.83 3.38
N TRP A 241 13.06 1.60 3.02
CA TRP A 241 11.82 1.10 2.45
C TRP A 241 11.04 0.16 3.38
N GLU A 242 11.16 0.38 4.69
CA GLU A 242 10.30 -0.27 5.68
C GLU A 242 9.36 0.77 6.28
N ILE A 243 8.07 0.44 6.38
CA ILE A 243 7.06 1.31 6.99
C ILE A 243 7.36 1.42 8.49
N PRO A 244 7.61 2.62 9.04
CA PRO A 244 7.88 2.77 10.46
C PRO A 244 6.69 2.28 11.32
N LYS A 245 6.97 1.67 12.48
CA LYS A 245 5.91 1.09 13.34
C LYS A 245 4.95 2.15 13.88
N ASP A 246 5.48 3.34 14.19
CA ASP A 246 4.70 4.51 14.61
C ASP A 246 3.69 4.91 13.55
N VAL A 247 4.08 4.95 12.26
CA VAL A 247 3.20 5.23 11.12
C VAL A 247 2.17 4.11 10.93
N TRP A 248 2.62 2.85 10.91
CA TRP A 248 1.74 1.69 10.71
C TRP A 248 0.61 1.62 11.73
N ASN A 249 0.92 1.94 12.98
CA ASN A 249 0.02 1.85 14.11
C ASN A 249 -0.89 3.09 14.29
N ILE A 250 -0.82 4.08 13.39
CA ILE A 250 -1.76 5.20 13.40
C ILE A 250 -3.17 4.68 13.13
N LYS A 251 -4.11 5.03 14.02
CA LYS A 251 -5.52 4.75 13.85
C LYS A 251 -6.19 5.99 13.29
N VAL A 252 -6.60 5.91 12.03
CA VAL A 252 -7.30 6.97 11.31
C VAL A 252 -8.79 6.74 11.55
N ARG A 253 -9.50 7.78 12.01
CA ARG A 253 -10.93 7.69 12.32
C ARG A 253 -11.79 7.96 11.07
#